data_AF-A0A6N7M122-F1
#
_entry.id   AF-A0A6N7M122-F1
#
_cell.length_a   1.000
_cell.length_b   1.000
_cell.length_c   1.000
_cell.angle_alpha   90.00
_cell.angle_beta   90.00
_cell.angle_gamma   90.00
#
_symmetry.space_group_name_H-M   'P 1'
#
loop_
_entity.id
_entity.type
_entity.pdbx_description
1 polymer ?
#
loop_
_entity_poly.entity_id
_entity_poly.type
_entity_poly.pdbx_seq_one_letter_code
_entity_poly.pdbx_strand_id
1 'polypeptide(L)'
;MNILELLVGIFLESVKIFQDMAIYLLLGFLLAGILYAFFPEEKVIKYLGKRNIKSVVNAAIFGIPLPLCSCGVIPTALSLKKQGASDGATVSFLISTPATGADSILATYGLLGPLFAIFRPLATFVSGVMGGTLVNFFQRGKVKEINPQITNSQVSGEQHQHKHSFWEKLRITFTYGYFDLLKSIAKWVLWGTLIAGVISYTIPASLIERYLSSNFLSMLAMLIVGIPLYVCATGSIPIVASLMIKGLSPGAALVFLMAGPATNAVTITVMAKNLGKRIVTIYLLSIALSAVFMGWLLNLLWSYFSKAHQQILIGKSSMLPPWLRISGAVVLFVLVVLNFLPKLKLKKGIKVMHKKETIRVEGMVCEHCVSTITNALNSLQGVNNVLVSLKEKRVEVDYDDSKVDLGRIKESISARGYEVK
;
A
#
# COMPACT_ATOMS: atom_id res chain seq x y z
N MET A 1 -8.38 -34.01 -20.37
CA MET A 1 -8.74 -32.58 -20.27
C MET A 1 -8.26 -31.91 -21.55
N ASN A 2 -9.17 -31.36 -22.34
CA ASN A 2 -8.79 -30.75 -23.62
C ASN A 2 -8.10 -29.40 -23.37
N ILE A 3 -7.17 -28.99 -24.24
CA ILE A 3 -6.44 -27.71 -24.11
C ILE A 3 -7.42 -26.53 -24.05
N LEU A 4 -8.52 -26.62 -24.80
CA LEU A 4 -9.59 -25.62 -24.79
C LEU A 4 -10.30 -25.54 -23.42
N GLU A 5 -10.60 -26.67 -22.78
CA GLU A 5 -11.21 -26.70 -21.44
C GLU A 5 -10.27 -26.12 -20.38
N LEU A 6 -8.97 -26.41 -20.49
CA LEU A 6 -7.95 -25.87 -19.60
C LEU A 6 -7.83 -24.35 -19.76
N LEU A 7 -7.79 -23.83 -20.99
CA LEU A 7 -7.73 -22.38 -21.25
C LEU A 7 -8.99 -21.65 -20.78
N VAL A 8 -10.17 -22.20 -21.06
CA VAL A 8 -11.45 -21.63 -20.63
C VAL A 8 -11.57 -21.67 -19.10
N GLY A 9 -11.17 -22.77 -18.47
CA GLY A 9 -11.17 -22.91 -17.01
C GLY A 9 -10.27 -21.88 -16.33
N ILE A 10 -9.03 -21.71 -16.82
CA ILE A 10 -8.10 -20.69 -16.32
C ILE A 10 -8.70 -19.29 -16.48
N PHE A 11 -9.28 -18.98 -17.64
CA PHE A 11 -9.85 -17.66 -17.91
C PHE A 11 -11.04 -17.35 -16.99
N LEU A 12 -11.96 -18.29 -16.80
CA LEU A 12 -13.12 -18.12 -15.92
C LEU A 12 -12.69 -17.92 -14.45
N GLU A 13 -11.70 -18.68 -13.98
CA GLU A 13 -11.21 -18.52 -12.61
C GLU A 13 -10.45 -17.20 -12.44
N SER A 14 -9.67 -16.76 -13.44
CA SER A 14 -9.07 -15.42 -13.45
C SER A 14 -10.11 -14.30 -13.40
N VAL A 15 -11.21 -14.41 -14.15
CA VAL A 15 -12.30 -13.41 -14.12
C VAL A 15 -12.98 -13.37 -12.76
N LYS A 16 -13.24 -14.54 -12.18
CA LYS A 16 -13.85 -14.66 -10.85
C LYS A 16 -12.97 -14.06 -9.75
N ILE A 17 -11.67 -14.36 -9.77
CA ILE A 17 -10.68 -13.76 -8.89
C ILE A 17 -10.65 -12.23 -9.06
N PHE A 18 -10.66 -11.74 -10.31
CA PHE A 18 -10.70 -10.30 -10.58
C PHE A 18 -11.96 -9.64 -10.02
N GLN A 19 -13.14 -10.27 -10.17
CA GLN A 19 -14.40 -9.77 -9.62
C GLN A 19 -14.39 -9.70 -8.09
N ASP A 20 -13.82 -10.71 -7.43
CA ASP A 20 -13.68 -10.74 -5.98
C ASP A 20 -12.75 -9.66 -5.45
N MET A 21 -11.70 -9.33 -6.20
CA MET A 21 -10.70 -8.35 -5.79
C MET A 21 -11.10 -6.90 -6.07
N ALA A 22 -11.97 -6.67 -7.06
CA ALA A 22 -12.15 -5.35 -7.63
C ALA A 22 -12.66 -4.31 -6.63
N ILE A 23 -13.67 -4.66 -5.84
CA ILE A 23 -14.24 -3.75 -4.83
C ILE A 23 -13.22 -3.38 -3.76
N TYR A 24 -12.39 -4.32 -3.34
CA TYR A 24 -11.36 -4.09 -2.33
C TYR A 24 -10.18 -3.29 -2.87
N LEU A 25 -9.81 -3.48 -4.14
CA LEU A 25 -8.81 -2.64 -4.81
C LEU A 25 -9.29 -1.19 -4.90
N LEU A 26 -10.54 -0.96 -5.31
CA LEU A 26 -11.13 0.37 -5.36
C LEU A 26 -11.14 1.03 -3.97
N LEU A 27 -11.49 0.28 -2.91
CA LEU A 27 -11.46 0.79 -1.54
C LEU A 27 -10.02 1.04 -1.05
N GLY A 28 -9.06 0.21 -1.44
CA GLY A 28 -7.64 0.42 -1.16
C GLY A 28 -7.07 1.66 -1.84
N PHE A 29 -7.46 1.93 -3.08
CA PHE A 29 -7.10 3.17 -3.78
C PHE A 29 -7.70 4.42 -3.13
N LEU A 30 -8.96 4.32 -2.70
CA LEU A 30 -9.62 5.38 -1.96
C LEU A 30 -8.88 5.68 -0.65
N LEU A 31 -8.61 4.65 0.15
CA LEU A 31 -7.89 4.80 1.42
C LEU A 31 -6.47 5.33 1.19
N ALA A 32 -5.75 4.85 0.18
CA ALA A 32 -4.43 5.38 -0.17
C ALA A 32 -4.49 6.86 -0.57
N GLY A 33 -5.51 7.28 -1.33
CA GLY A 33 -5.75 8.68 -1.68
C GLY A 33 -6.15 9.54 -0.49
N ILE A 34 -6.93 9.00 0.46
CA ILE A 34 -7.29 9.70 1.71
C ILE A 34 -6.04 9.86 2.58
N LEU A 35 -5.26 8.80 2.75
CA LEU A 35 -3.99 8.86 3.47
C LEU A 35 -3.04 9.86 2.81
N TYR A 36 -2.99 9.90 1.47
CA TYR A 36 -2.17 10.87 0.76
C TYR A 36 -2.61 12.33 1.00
N ALA A 37 -3.92 12.62 1.01
CA ALA A 37 -4.44 13.98 1.14
C ALA A 37 -4.64 14.47 2.58
N PHE A 38 -4.87 13.55 3.54
CA PHE A 38 -5.23 13.88 4.93
C PHE A 38 -4.14 13.57 5.95
N PHE A 39 -3.17 12.71 5.64
CA PHE A 39 -2.01 12.51 6.52
C PHE A 39 -0.83 13.37 6.06
N PRO A 40 -0.50 14.46 6.78
CA PRO A 40 0.67 15.26 6.45
C PRO A 40 1.94 14.42 6.59
N GLU A 41 2.86 14.57 5.63
CA GLU A 41 4.12 13.82 5.55
C GLU A 41 4.93 13.92 6.85
N GLU A 42 4.86 15.06 7.54
CA GLU A 42 5.47 15.30 8.85
C GLU A 42 5.05 14.26 9.91
N LYS A 43 3.77 13.88 9.95
CA LYS A 43 3.27 12.86 10.89
C LYS A 43 3.77 11.47 10.50
N VAL A 44 3.79 11.17 9.21
CA VAL A 44 4.31 9.89 8.70
C VAL A 44 5.79 9.75 9.04
N ILE A 45 6.60 10.78 8.78
CA ILE A 45 8.03 10.80 9.12
C ILE A 45 8.22 10.70 10.65
N LYS A 46 7.43 11.43 11.44
CA LYS A 46 7.53 11.43 12.91
C LYS A 46 7.23 10.06 13.54
N TYR A 47 6.18 9.37 13.08
CA TYR A 47 5.70 8.13 13.69
C TYR A 47 6.18 6.85 13.01
N LEU A 48 6.53 6.90 11.72
CA LEU A 48 6.85 5.74 10.88
C LEU A 48 8.23 5.85 10.19
N GLY A 49 8.83 7.04 10.14
CA GLY A 49 10.07 7.29 9.39
C GLY A 49 11.36 6.84 10.06
N LYS A 50 11.37 6.64 11.38
CA LYS A 50 12.59 6.21 12.09
C LYS A 50 12.82 4.71 11.96
N ARG A 51 14.07 4.29 11.77
CA ARG A 51 14.49 2.87 11.80
C ARG A 51 14.56 2.31 13.23
N ASN A 52 13.43 2.30 13.94
CA ASN A 52 13.34 1.77 15.30
C ASN A 52 12.11 0.85 15.46
N ILE A 53 12.12 0.07 16.53
CA ILE A 53 11.02 -0.85 16.87
C ILE A 53 9.71 -0.07 17.08
N LYS A 54 9.77 1.15 17.61
CA LYS A 54 8.59 1.99 17.84
C LYS A 54 7.83 2.32 16.54
N SER A 55 8.56 2.67 15.48
CA SER A 55 7.95 2.96 14.17
C SER A 55 7.35 1.70 13.53
N VAL A 56 8.00 0.56 13.73
CA VAL A 56 7.50 -0.76 13.30
C VAL A 56 6.20 -1.10 14.02
N VAL A 57 6.17 -1.01 15.36
CA VAL A 57 4.98 -1.29 16.17
C VAL A 57 3.83 -0.35 15.82
N ASN A 58 4.10 0.96 15.68
CA ASN A 58 3.08 1.93 15.26
C ASN A 58 2.48 1.57 13.90
N ALA A 59 3.30 1.12 12.94
CA ALA A 59 2.84 0.70 11.62
C ALA A 59 1.95 -0.54 11.69
N ALA A 60 2.31 -1.53 12.51
CA ALA A 60 1.51 -2.73 12.72
C ALA A 60 0.14 -2.40 13.35
N ILE A 61 0.13 -1.58 14.40
CA ILE A 61 -1.12 -1.14 15.08
C ILE A 61 -2.02 -0.37 14.12
N PHE A 62 -1.44 0.51 13.29
CA PHE A 62 -2.20 1.26 12.31
C PHE A 62 -2.78 0.37 11.20
N GLY A 63 -2.10 -0.72 10.85
CA GLY A 63 -2.56 -1.68 9.84
C GLY A 63 -3.74 -2.54 10.30
N ILE A 64 -3.74 -2.98 11.56
CA ILE A 64 -4.73 -3.96 12.08
C ILE A 64 -6.20 -3.61 11.83
N PRO A 65 -6.69 -2.38 12.10
CA PRO A 65 -8.11 -2.07 11.93
C PRO A 65 -8.51 -1.82 10.47
N LEU A 66 -7.55 -1.73 9.54
CA LEU A 66 -7.84 -1.32 8.18
C LEU A 66 -8.40 -2.51 7.37
N PRO A 67 -9.58 -2.38 6.74
CA PRO A 67 -10.19 -3.42 5.89
C PRO A 67 -9.54 -3.43 4.50
N LEU A 68 -8.20 -3.49 4.45
CA LEU A 68 -7.44 -3.53 3.22
C LEU A 68 -7.10 -4.99 2.90
N CYS A 69 -7.57 -5.47 1.75
CA CYS A 69 -7.17 -6.78 1.24
C CYS A 69 -5.69 -6.79 0.80
N SER A 70 -5.12 -7.97 0.60
CA SER A 70 -3.74 -8.17 0.10
C SER A 70 -3.36 -7.30 -1.11
N CYS A 71 -4.32 -6.98 -1.97
CA CYS A 71 -4.14 -6.08 -3.12
C CYS A 71 -4.24 -4.59 -2.80
N GLY A 72 -5.07 -4.18 -1.83
CA GLY A 72 -5.21 -2.79 -1.41
C GLY A 72 -4.10 -2.32 -0.46
N VAL A 73 -3.46 -3.25 0.27
CA VAL A 73 -2.36 -2.91 1.19
C VAL A 73 -1.11 -2.47 0.43
N ILE A 74 -0.81 -3.05 -0.74
CA ILE A 74 0.38 -2.71 -1.53
C ILE A 74 0.45 -1.21 -1.90
N PRO A 75 -0.54 -0.62 -2.61
CA PRO A 75 -0.48 0.79 -2.98
C PRO A 75 -0.42 1.70 -1.76
N THR A 76 -1.13 1.33 -0.70
CA THR A 76 -1.14 2.07 0.57
C THR A 76 0.24 2.06 1.24
N ALA A 77 0.89 0.90 1.31
CA ALA A 77 2.23 0.76 1.86
C ALA A 77 3.28 1.51 1.02
N LEU A 78 3.18 1.44 -0.31
CA LEU A 78 4.07 2.19 -1.20
C LEU A 78 3.86 3.71 -1.07
N SER A 79 2.63 4.17 -0.83
CA SER A 79 2.33 5.58 -0.53
C SER A 79 2.99 6.01 0.79
N LEU A 80 2.83 5.22 1.87
CA LEU A 80 3.48 5.49 3.16
C LEU A 80 5.00 5.56 3.03
N LYS A 81 5.59 4.67 2.22
CA LYS A 81 7.02 4.69 1.92
C LYS A 81 7.43 5.96 1.16
N LYS A 82 6.65 6.39 0.16
CA LYS A 82 6.90 7.64 -0.58
C LYS A 82 6.83 8.87 0.33
N GLN A 83 5.95 8.86 1.32
CA GLN A 83 5.82 9.89 2.36
C GLN A 83 6.90 9.81 3.46
N GLY A 84 7.88 8.92 3.33
CA GLY A 84 9.04 8.84 4.23
C GLY A 84 8.96 7.81 5.34
N ALA A 85 8.02 6.86 5.30
CA ALA A 85 8.05 5.71 6.21
C ALA A 85 9.30 4.84 5.98
N SER A 86 9.88 4.31 7.06
CA SER A 86 11.02 3.40 6.97
C SER A 86 10.65 2.09 6.27
N ASP A 87 11.65 1.41 5.68
CA ASP A 87 11.44 0.09 5.05
C ASP A 87 10.83 -0.91 6.04
N GLY A 88 11.30 -0.93 7.29
CA GLY A 88 10.75 -1.79 8.34
C GLY A 88 9.32 -1.45 8.72
N ALA A 89 8.97 -0.17 8.86
CA ALA A 89 7.59 0.25 9.14
C ALA A 89 6.65 -0.13 7.98
N THR A 90 7.10 0.08 6.74
CA THR A 90 6.36 -0.29 5.52
C THR A 90 6.08 -1.80 5.48
N VAL A 91 7.09 -2.62 5.76
CA VAL A 91 6.96 -4.08 5.82
C VAL A 91 6.05 -4.52 6.96
N SER A 92 6.15 -3.89 8.13
CA SER A 92 5.29 -4.20 9.27
C SER A 92 3.80 -3.93 8.98
N PHE A 93 3.52 -2.82 8.31
CA PHE A 93 2.18 -2.49 7.81
C PHE A 93 1.69 -3.51 6.78
N LEU A 94 2.56 -3.89 5.82
CA LEU A 94 2.24 -4.89 4.79
C LEU A 94 1.87 -6.25 5.37
N ILE A 95 2.57 -6.70 6.42
CA ILE A 95 2.30 -7.99 7.07
C ILE A 95 1.03 -7.93 7.92
N SER A 96 0.83 -6.85 8.68
CA SER A 96 -0.20 -6.80 9.72
C SER A 96 -1.60 -6.55 9.19
N THR A 97 -1.74 -5.88 8.05
CA THR A 97 -3.02 -5.40 7.53
C THR A 97 -3.89 -6.45 6.84
N PRO A 98 -3.38 -7.26 5.88
CA PRO A 98 -4.25 -8.05 5.00
C PRO A 98 -4.95 -9.22 5.68
N ALA A 99 -4.51 -9.63 6.88
CA ALA A 99 -5.05 -10.78 7.62
C ALA A 99 -5.95 -10.39 8.80
N THR A 100 -6.03 -9.10 9.15
CA THR A 100 -6.67 -8.58 10.38
C THR A 100 -7.84 -7.66 10.15
N GLY A 101 -8.24 -7.47 8.90
CA GLY A 101 -9.43 -6.68 8.57
C GLY A 101 -10.62 -7.04 9.46
N ALA A 102 -11.36 -6.02 9.91
CA ALA A 102 -12.49 -6.20 10.82
C ALA A 102 -13.54 -7.20 10.27
N ASP A 103 -13.73 -7.22 8.95
CA ASP A 103 -14.55 -8.19 8.22
C ASP A 103 -14.05 -9.64 8.40
N SER A 104 -12.74 -9.85 8.23
CA SER A 104 -12.08 -11.14 8.42
C SER A 104 -12.13 -11.62 9.88
N ILE A 105 -11.99 -10.72 10.86
CA ILE A 105 -12.07 -11.08 12.29
C ILE A 105 -13.49 -11.55 12.64
N LEU A 106 -14.52 -10.81 12.23
CA LEU A 106 -15.92 -11.19 12.46
C LEU A 106 -16.26 -12.52 11.76
N ALA A 107 -15.79 -12.72 10.52
CA ALA A 107 -15.93 -13.97 9.81
C ALA A 107 -15.23 -15.13 10.53
N THR A 108 -14.02 -14.89 11.03
CA THR A 108 -13.22 -15.88 11.76
C THR A 108 -13.92 -16.27 13.07
N TYR A 109 -14.43 -15.30 13.81
CA TYR A 109 -15.24 -15.55 15.00
C TYR A 109 -16.46 -16.40 14.69
N GLY A 110 -17.17 -16.05 13.61
CA GLY A 110 -18.39 -16.72 13.14
C GLY A 110 -18.20 -18.10 12.50
N LEU A 111 -16.97 -18.55 12.18
CA LEU A 111 -16.74 -19.84 11.53
C LEU A 111 -15.72 -20.74 12.26
N LEU A 112 -14.72 -20.14 12.90
CA LEU A 112 -13.61 -20.83 13.57
C LEU A 112 -13.59 -20.57 15.08
N GLY A 113 -14.49 -19.72 15.57
CA GLY A 113 -14.68 -19.43 16.99
C GLY A 113 -13.76 -18.34 17.55
N PRO A 114 -13.94 -18.01 18.84
CA PRO A 114 -13.28 -16.89 19.51
C PRO A 114 -11.75 -17.05 19.58
N LEU A 115 -11.27 -18.29 19.73
CA LEU A 115 -9.84 -18.55 19.85
C LEU A 115 -9.09 -18.11 18.59
N PHE A 116 -9.57 -18.48 17.41
CA PHE A 116 -8.99 -18.04 16.13
C PHE A 116 -9.17 -16.53 15.90
N ALA A 117 -10.30 -15.95 16.30
CA ALA A 117 -10.58 -14.53 16.13
C ALA A 117 -9.59 -13.63 16.90
N ILE A 118 -9.07 -14.11 18.04
CA ILE A 118 -8.05 -13.40 18.84
C ILE A 118 -6.63 -13.77 18.39
N PHE A 119 -6.36 -15.07 18.15
CA PHE A 119 -5.02 -15.52 17.77
C PHE A 119 -4.58 -14.98 16.42
N ARG A 120 -5.50 -14.83 15.47
CA ARG A 120 -5.16 -14.40 14.12
C ARG A 120 -4.59 -12.97 14.11
N PRO A 121 -5.24 -11.94 14.68
CA PRO A 121 -4.65 -10.60 14.81
C PRO A 121 -3.37 -10.54 15.62
N LEU A 122 -3.29 -11.30 16.70
CA LEU A 122 -2.09 -11.36 17.54
C LEU A 122 -0.90 -11.93 16.77
N ALA A 123 -1.09 -13.05 16.07
CA ALA A 123 -0.05 -13.70 15.30
C ALA A 123 0.46 -12.83 14.15
N THR A 124 -0.43 -12.12 13.47
CA THR A 124 -0.07 -11.19 12.39
C THR A 124 0.61 -9.94 12.91
N PHE A 125 0.21 -9.42 14.08
CA PHE A 125 0.89 -8.32 14.74
C PHE A 125 2.33 -8.70 15.08
N VAL A 126 2.54 -9.86 15.72
CA VAL A 126 3.87 -10.36 16.06
C VAL A 126 4.70 -10.58 14.78
N SER A 127 4.10 -11.16 13.74
CA SER A 127 4.76 -11.34 12.44
C SER A 127 5.18 -10.01 11.82
N GLY A 128 4.31 -9.00 11.87
CA GLY A 128 4.61 -7.67 11.35
C GLY A 128 5.70 -6.96 12.13
N VAL A 129 5.69 -7.07 13.46
CA VAL A 129 6.73 -6.51 14.31
C VAL A 129 8.07 -7.21 14.04
N MET A 130 8.07 -8.54 13.97
CA MET A 130 9.26 -9.34 13.68
C MET A 130 9.82 -9.04 12.29
N GLY A 131 8.99 -9.05 11.25
CA GLY A 131 9.43 -8.75 9.87
C GLY A 131 9.94 -7.33 9.71
N GLY A 132 9.25 -6.33 10.28
CA GLY A 132 9.67 -4.94 10.21
C GLY A 132 10.98 -4.67 10.97
N THR A 133 11.16 -5.30 12.13
CA THR A 133 12.43 -5.19 12.90
C THR A 133 13.58 -5.91 12.22
N LEU A 134 13.37 -7.11 11.66
CA LEU A 134 14.37 -7.82 10.87
C LEU A 134 14.83 -6.99 9.67
N VAL A 135 13.90 -6.36 8.94
CA VAL A 135 14.24 -5.48 7.81
C VAL A 135 15.06 -4.28 8.28
N ASN A 136 14.66 -3.62 9.36
CA ASN A 136 15.44 -2.51 9.92
C ASN A 136 16.84 -2.94 10.39
N PHE A 137 16.99 -4.17 10.89
CA PHE A 137 18.26 -4.70 11.37
C PHE A 137 19.21 -5.08 10.23
N PHE A 138 18.73 -5.85 9.23
CA PHE A 138 19.56 -6.34 8.13
C PHE A 138 19.86 -5.27 7.08
N GLN A 139 19.05 -4.22 7.00
CA GLN A 139 19.25 -3.13 6.06
C GLN A 139 20.04 -1.98 6.73
N ARG A 140 21.27 -2.29 7.14
CA ARG A 140 22.29 -1.30 7.55
C ARG A 140 22.88 -0.62 6.31
N GLY A 141 22.13 0.30 5.73
CA GLY A 141 22.58 1.14 4.61
C GLY A 141 21.89 2.49 4.64
N LYS A 142 22.70 3.57 4.58
CA LYS A 142 22.35 5.00 4.74
C LYS A 142 20.84 5.24 4.77
N VAL A 143 20.29 5.40 5.97
CA VAL A 143 19.14 6.29 6.11
C VAL A 143 19.59 7.57 5.39
N LYS A 144 18.83 8.08 4.44
CA LYS A 144 18.83 9.54 4.28
C LYS A 144 18.36 10.00 5.65
N GLU A 145 19.29 10.17 6.59
CA GLU A 145 19.03 10.97 7.77
C GLU A 145 18.50 12.23 7.15
N ILE A 146 17.20 12.46 7.33
CA ILE A 146 16.66 13.80 7.17
C ILE A 146 17.34 14.53 8.31
N ASN A 147 18.54 15.02 7.98
CA ASN A 147 19.40 15.73 8.90
C ASN A 147 18.57 16.97 9.26
N PRO A 148 18.20 17.18 10.53
CA PRO A 148 17.38 18.33 10.92
C PRO A 148 18.04 19.66 10.54
N GLN A 149 19.35 19.65 10.26
CA GLN A 149 20.12 20.82 9.80
C GLN A 149 20.16 20.99 8.28
N ILE A 150 19.69 20.03 7.48
CA ILE A 150 19.46 20.18 6.02
C ILE A 150 17.99 20.58 5.75
N THR A 151 17.20 20.87 6.79
CA THR A 151 15.85 21.42 6.63
C THR A 151 15.86 22.85 6.04
N ASN A 152 17.01 23.53 6.01
CA ASN A 152 17.11 24.90 5.48
C ASN A 152 17.91 25.04 4.17
N SER A 153 18.42 23.96 3.57
CA SER A 153 19.17 24.09 2.32
C SER A 153 19.15 22.77 1.54
N GLN A 154 18.50 22.79 0.38
CA GLN A 154 18.63 21.78 -0.68
C GLN A 154 17.91 20.43 -0.48
N VAL A 155 16.59 20.47 -0.27
CA VAL A 155 15.66 19.54 -0.96
C VAL A 155 14.45 20.34 -1.40
N SER A 156 14.55 21.00 -2.55
CA SER A 156 13.42 21.67 -3.22
C SER A 156 12.53 20.60 -3.86
N GLY A 157 11.89 19.78 -3.03
CA GLY A 157 10.70 19.02 -3.39
C GLY A 157 9.51 19.87 -3.01
N GLU A 158 8.77 20.32 -4.02
CA GLU A 158 7.47 21.00 -3.98
C GLU A 158 6.68 20.78 -2.69
N GLN A 159 6.83 21.70 -1.72
CA GLN A 159 5.86 21.83 -0.65
C GLN A 159 4.73 22.73 -1.16
N HIS A 160 3.72 22.11 -1.76
CA HIS A 160 2.41 22.73 -1.91
C HIS A 160 1.77 22.87 -0.52
N GLN A 161 2.17 23.93 0.19
CA GLN A 161 1.52 24.39 1.43
C GLN A 161 0.56 25.54 1.08
N HIS A 162 -0.37 25.29 0.16
CA HIS A 162 -1.61 26.06 0.15
C HIS A 162 -2.58 25.39 1.12
N LYS A 163 -3.33 26.20 1.90
CA LYS A 163 -4.49 25.73 2.65
C LYS A 163 -5.51 25.16 1.64
N HIS A 164 -5.33 23.90 1.27
CA HIS A 164 -6.20 23.24 0.31
C HIS A 164 -7.62 23.21 0.88
N SER A 165 -8.55 23.80 0.14
CA SER A 165 -9.97 23.68 0.41
C SER A 165 -10.35 22.20 0.47
N PHE A 166 -11.36 21.83 1.26
CA PHE A 166 -11.80 20.43 1.40
C PHE A 166 -12.03 19.76 0.03
N TRP A 167 -12.55 20.52 -0.94
CA TRP A 167 -12.76 20.07 -2.33
C TRP A 167 -11.48 19.76 -3.09
N GLU A 168 -10.40 20.50 -2.80
CA GLU A 168 -9.11 20.29 -3.43
C GLU A 168 -8.42 19.05 -2.83
N LYS A 169 -8.55 18.84 -1.52
CA LYS A 169 -8.13 17.59 -0.87
C LYS A 169 -8.88 16.39 -1.42
N LEU A 170 -10.20 16.50 -1.61
CA LEU A 170 -11.01 15.44 -2.19
C LEU A 170 -10.57 15.14 -3.64
N ARG A 171 -10.29 16.17 -4.44
CA ARG A 171 -9.79 16.00 -5.82
C ARG A 171 -8.43 15.30 -5.86
N ILE A 172 -7.52 15.67 -4.96
CA ILE A 172 -6.20 15.03 -4.82
C ILE A 172 -6.38 13.56 -4.42
N THR A 173 -7.26 13.25 -3.46
CA THR A 173 -7.60 11.88 -3.06
C THR A 173 -8.03 11.02 -4.24
N PHE A 174 -8.97 11.50 -5.06
CA PHE A 174 -9.44 10.73 -6.21
C PHE A 174 -8.40 10.61 -7.33
N THR A 175 -7.70 11.70 -7.64
CA THR A 175 -6.70 11.73 -8.73
C THR A 175 -5.53 10.81 -8.41
N TYR A 176 -4.95 10.95 -7.21
CA TYR A 176 -3.83 10.13 -6.79
C TYR A 176 -4.25 8.67 -6.58
N GLY A 177 -5.37 8.45 -5.88
CA GLY A 177 -5.92 7.13 -5.53
C GLY A 177 -6.22 6.29 -6.77
N TYR A 178 -7.09 6.78 -7.64
CA TYR A 178 -7.64 5.97 -8.74
C TYR A 178 -6.89 6.11 -10.05
N PHE A 179 -6.09 7.15 -10.26
CA PHE A 179 -5.34 7.34 -11.51
C PHE A 179 -3.85 7.07 -11.34
N ASP A 180 -3.16 7.78 -10.44
CA ASP A 180 -1.69 7.68 -10.34
C ASP A 180 -1.22 6.33 -9.76
N LEU A 181 -1.85 5.89 -8.67
CA LEU A 181 -1.57 4.57 -8.08
C LEU A 181 -1.99 3.45 -9.01
N LEU A 182 -3.21 3.51 -9.57
CA LEU A 182 -3.69 2.51 -10.51
C LEU A 182 -2.78 2.41 -11.73
N LYS A 183 -2.36 3.52 -12.34
CA LYS A 183 -1.41 3.54 -13.48
C LYS A 183 -0.12 2.79 -13.16
N SER A 184 0.38 2.96 -11.94
CA SER A 184 1.62 2.36 -11.48
C SER A 184 1.50 0.84 -11.27
N ILE A 185 0.30 0.33 -10.95
CA ILE A 185 0.10 -1.09 -10.61
C ILE A 185 -0.80 -1.88 -11.58
N ALA A 186 -1.52 -1.24 -12.51
CA ALA A 186 -2.51 -1.89 -13.37
C ALA A 186 -1.91 -3.04 -14.20
N LYS A 187 -0.73 -2.81 -14.79
CA LYS A 187 0.01 -3.87 -15.52
C LYS A 187 0.28 -5.08 -14.64
N TRP A 188 0.67 -4.85 -13.39
CA TRP A 188 1.00 -5.88 -12.41
C TRP A 188 -0.23 -6.65 -11.94
N VAL A 189 -1.33 -5.94 -11.69
CA VAL A 189 -2.61 -6.55 -11.26
C VAL A 189 -3.16 -7.47 -12.35
N LEU A 190 -3.08 -7.06 -13.63
CA LEU A 190 -3.53 -7.90 -14.75
C LEU A 190 -2.70 -9.19 -14.89
N TRP A 191 -1.38 -9.08 -14.92
CA TRP A 191 -0.51 -10.27 -14.96
C TRP A 191 -0.69 -11.15 -13.71
N GLY A 192 -0.87 -10.51 -12.56
CA GLY A 192 -1.08 -11.20 -11.30
C GLY A 192 -2.38 -12.01 -11.22
N THR A 193 -3.49 -11.46 -11.71
CA THR A 193 -4.78 -12.15 -11.76
C THR A 193 -4.82 -13.30 -12.77
N LEU A 194 -4.06 -13.17 -13.86
CA LEU A 194 -3.86 -14.26 -14.82
C LEU A 194 -3.06 -15.41 -14.18
N ILE A 195 -1.91 -15.10 -13.57
CA ILE A 195 -1.09 -16.10 -12.86
C ILE A 195 -1.90 -16.77 -11.74
N ALA A 196 -2.69 -15.99 -10.98
CA ALA A 196 -3.55 -16.52 -9.93
C ALA A 196 -4.60 -17.51 -10.46
N GLY A 197 -5.24 -17.23 -11.60
CA GLY A 197 -6.18 -18.17 -12.23
C GLY A 197 -5.51 -19.45 -12.69
N VAL A 198 -4.29 -19.38 -13.25
CA VAL A 198 -3.50 -20.57 -13.61
C VAL A 198 -3.21 -21.43 -12.38
N ILE A 199 -2.73 -20.82 -11.29
CA ILE A 199 -2.39 -21.54 -10.05
C ILE A 199 -3.66 -22.14 -9.42
N SER A 200 -4.73 -21.35 -9.31
CA SER A 200 -5.97 -21.79 -8.68
C SER A 200 -6.67 -22.90 -9.46
N TYR A 201 -6.55 -22.92 -10.79
CA TYR A 201 -7.09 -23.99 -11.62
C TYR A 201 -6.21 -25.25 -11.60
N THR A 202 -4.89 -25.11 -11.50
CA THR A 202 -3.94 -26.24 -11.60
C THR A 202 -3.67 -26.95 -10.26
N ILE A 203 -4.01 -26.37 -9.12
CA ILE A 203 -3.82 -26.97 -7.80
C ILE A 203 -5.11 -27.69 -7.33
N PRO A 204 -5.20 -29.03 -7.42
CA PRO A 204 -6.35 -29.78 -6.90
C PRO A 204 -6.32 -29.88 -5.37
N ALA A 205 -7.49 -29.75 -4.75
CA ALA A 205 -7.68 -29.86 -3.30
C ALA A 205 -7.26 -31.23 -2.71
N SER A 206 -7.20 -32.29 -3.54
CA SER A 206 -6.81 -33.64 -3.14
C SER A 206 -5.32 -33.80 -2.80
N LEU A 207 -4.44 -32.93 -3.33
CA LEU A 207 -3.02 -32.90 -2.96
C LEU A 207 -2.81 -32.52 -1.50
N ILE A 208 -3.71 -31.69 -0.97
CA ILE A 208 -3.65 -31.20 0.41
C ILE A 208 -4.01 -32.36 1.36
N GLU A 209 -5.06 -33.12 1.04
CA GLU A 209 -5.57 -34.23 1.87
C GLU A 209 -4.56 -35.37 2.11
N ARG A 210 -3.65 -35.63 1.15
CA ARG A 210 -2.71 -36.78 1.24
C ARG A 210 -1.52 -36.55 2.19
N TYR A 211 -1.25 -35.30 2.59
CA TYR A 211 -0.09 -34.91 3.41
C TYR A 211 -0.42 -34.59 4.89
N LEU A 212 -1.66 -34.83 5.34
CA LEU A 212 -2.18 -34.40 6.65
C LEU A 212 -1.74 -35.23 7.88
N SER A 213 -0.83 -36.20 7.76
CA SER A 213 -0.57 -37.19 8.82
C SER A 213 0.32 -36.73 9.99
N SER A 214 1.05 -35.61 9.87
CA SER A 214 1.86 -35.07 10.99
C SER A 214 1.67 -33.57 11.20
N ASN A 215 1.59 -33.17 12.48
CA ASN A 215 1.25 -31.81 12.91
C ASN A 215 2.18 -30.73 12.33
N PHE A 216 3.48 -31.02 12.24
CA PHE A 216 4.47 -30.08 11.72
C PHE A 216 4.54 -30.07 10.18
N LEU A 217 4.49 -31.24 9.54
CA LEU A 217 4.54 -31.34 8.08
C LEU A 217 3.31 -30.70 7.43
N SER A 218 2.16 -30.80 8.10
CA SER A 218 0.93 -30.11 7.69
C SER A 218 1.10 -28.59 7.69
N MET A 219 1.81 -28.01 8.66
CA MET A 219 2.09 -26.57 8.68
C MET A 219 2.99 -26.15 7.51
N LEU A 220 4.05 -26.92 7.25
CA LEU A 220 4.94 -26.65 6.11
C LEU A 220 4.22 -26.79 4.77
N ALA A 221 3.38 -27.82 4.61
CA ALA A 221 2.57 -28.01 3.42
C ALA A 221 1.62 -26.83 3.20
N MET A 222 0.87 -26.43 4.22
CA MET A 222 -0.04 -25.28 4.15
C MET A 222 0.69 -23.96 3.93
N LEU A 223 1.94 -23.82 4.41
CA LEU A 223 2.78 -22.66 4.14
C LEU A 223 3.21 -22.62 2.67
N ILE A 224 3.74 -23.73 2.14
CA ILE A 224 4.20 -23.84 0.74
C ILE A 224 3.04 -23.60 -0.23
N VAL A 225 1.86 -24.10 0.10
CA VAL A 225 0.64 -23.92 -0.69
C VAL A 225 0.08 -22.50 -0.52
N GLY A 226 0.10 -21.97 0.71
CA GLY A 226 -0.41 -20.64 1.03
C GLY A 226 0.39 -19.50 0.41
N ILE A 227 1.72 -19.59 0.35
CA ILE A 227 2.56 -18.48 -0.13
C ILE A 227 2.28 -18.06 -1.58
N PRO A 228 2.16 -19.00 -2.54
CA PRO A 228 1.84 -18.67 -3.94
C PRO A 228 0.35 -18.41 -4.16
N LEU A 229 -0.52 -19.03 -3.36
CA LEU A 229 -1.96 -18.98 -3.57
C LEU A 229 -2.52 -17.61 -3.26
N TYR A 230 -3.12 -17.00 -4.29
CA TYR A 230 -3.84 -15.75 -4.14
C TYR A 230 -5.23 -16.02 -3.55
N VAL A 231 -5.35 -15.94 -2.22
CA VAL A 231 -6.64 -16.09 -1.53
C VAL A 231 -6.84 -14.92 -0.54
N CYS A 232 -7.99 -14.25 -0.64
CA CYS A 232 -8.32 -13.17 0.29
C CYS A 232 -8.51 -13.71 1.72
N ALA A 233 -8.34 -12.85 2.73
CA ALA A 233 -8.45 -13.24 4.14
C ALA A 233 -9.82 -13.83 4.52
N THR A 234 -10.89 -13.36 3.89
CA THR A 234 -12.24 -13.86 4.05
C THR A 234 -12.45 -15.18 3.32
N GLY A 235 -11.97 -15.30 2.09
CA GLY A 235 -12.08 -16.51 1.27
C GLY A 235 -11.28 -17.70 1.80
N SER A 236 -10.20 -17.45 2.55
CA SER A 236 -9.40 -18.52 3.17
C SER A 236 -10.07 -19.17 4.39
N ILE A 237 -11.04 -18.49 5.02
CA ILE A 237 -11.71 -18.99 6.25
C ILE A 237 -12.59 -20.22 5.95
N PRO A 238 -13.52 -20.22 4.97
CA PRO A 238 -14.32 -21.40 4.67
C PRO A 238 -13.49 -22.59 4.19
N ILE A 239 -12.42 -22.32 3.43
CA ILE A 239 -11.49 -23.34 2.96
C ILE A 239 -10.88 -24.05 4.17
N VAL A 240 -10.32 -23.28 5.11
CA VAL A 240 -9.71 -23.82 6.31
C VAL A 240 -10.72 -24.52 7.22
N ALA A 241 -11.92 -23.95 7.40
CA ALA A 241 -12.98 -24.60 8.18
C ALA A 241 -13.32 -25.98 7.61
N SER A 242 -13.46 -26.10 6.28
CA SER A 242 -13.74 -27.38 5.62
C SER A 242 -12.61 -28.40 5.78
N LEU A 243 -11.35 -27.96 5.75
CA LEU A 243 -10.19 -28.81 5.95
C LEU A 243 -10.03 -29.23 7.43
N MET A 244 -10.39 -28.36 8.37
CA MET A 244 -10.39 -28.69 9.81
C MET A 244 -11.42 -29.77 10.14
N ILE A 245 -12.60 -29.75 9.50
CA ILE A 245 -13.59 -30.84 9.62
C ILE A 245 -13.01 -32.17 9.11
N LYS A 246 -12.14 -32.12 8.10
CA LYS A 246 -11.41 -33.29 7.57
C LYS A 246 -10.18 -33.69 8.39
N GLY A 247 -9.91 -33.03 9.52
CA GLY A 247 -8.80 -33.37 10.42
C GLY A 247 -7.54 -32.51 10.27
N LEU A 248 -7.58 -31.39 9.52
CA LEU A 248 -6.46 -30.45 9.48
C LEU A 248 -6.18 -29.87 10.88
N SER A 249 -4.92 -29.90 11.32
CA SER A 249 -4.56 -29.33 12.61
C SER A 249 -4.85 -27.82 12.69
N PRO A 250 -5.32 -27.30 13.84
CA PRO A 250 -5.62 -25.86 14.04
C PRO A 250 -4.44 -24.94 13.74
N GLY A 251 -3.22 -25.39 14.04
CA GLY A 251 -1.99 -24.66 13.75
C GLY A 251 -1.70 -24.57 12.25
N ALA A 252 -1.89 -25.65 11.50
CA ALA A 252 -1.75 -25.63 10.03
C ALA A 252 -2.81 -24.74 9.37
N ALA A 253 -4.03 -24.74 9.92
CA ALA A 253 -5.09 -23.81 9.59
C ALA A 253 -4.66 -22.34 9.78
N LEU A 254 -4.11 -21.98 10.96
CA LEU A 254 -3.62 -20.62 11.22
C LEU A 254 -2.49 -20.22 10.28
N VAL A 255 -1.53 -21.13 10.01
CA VAL A 255 -0.41 -20.88 9.08
C VAL A 255 -0.93 -20.46 7.71
N PHE A 256 -1.95 -21.15 7.19
CA PHE A 256 -2.57 -20.79 5.92
C PHE A 256 -3.32 -19.44 5.99
N LEU A 257 -4.07 -19.20 7.06
CA LEU A 257 -4.83 -17.97 7.27
C LEU A 257 -3.95 -16.72 7.44
N MET A 258 -2.68 -16.92 7.79
CA MET A 258 -1.65 -15.88 7.84
C MET A 258 -0.92 -15.75 6.49
N ALA A 259 -0.35 -16.85 5.99
CA ALA A 259 0.49 -16.84 4.80
C ALA A 259 -0.29 -16.47 3.53
N GLY A 260 -1.47 -17.06 3.31
CA GLY A 260 -2.26 -16.84 2.09
C GLY A 260 -2.69 -15.37 1.90
N PRO A 261 -3.28 -14.71 2.91
CA PRO A 261 -3.66 -13.32 2.76
C PRO A 261 -2.47 -12.35 2.78
N ALA A 262 -1.40 -12.67 3.53
CA ALA A 262 -0.22 -11.81 3.57
C ALA A 262 0.61 -11.90 2.29
N THR A 263 0.70 -13.08 1.66
CA THR A 263 1.62 -13.33 0.55
C THR A 263 0.89 -13.85 -0.66
N ASN A 264 1.29 -13.40 -1.85
CA ASN A 264 0.84 -13.98 -3.11
C ASN A 264 1.85 -13.63 -4.21
N ALA A 265 1.78 -14.33 -5.35
CA ALA A 265 2.70 -14.09 -6.46
C ALA A 265 2.76 -12.63 -6.92
N VAL A 266 1.63 -11.89 -6.83
CA VAL A 266 1.52 -10.49 -7.24
C VAL A 266 2.20 -9.55 -6.25
N THR A 267 1.96 -9.71 -4.94
CA THR A 267 2.56 -8.90 -3.89
C THR A 267 4.07 -9.11 -3.89
N ILE A 268 4.53 -10.35 -4.02
CA ILE A 268 5.95 -10.70 -4.06
C ILE A 268 6.64 -10.00 -5.24
N THR A 269 6.05 -10.05 -6.43
CA THR A 269 6.65 -9.45 -7.63
C THR A 269 6.64 -7.92 -7.60
N VAL A 270 5.53 -7.29 -7.20
CA VAL A 270 5.43 -5.82 -7.06
C VAL A 270 6.37 -5.30 -5.98
N MET A 271 6.43 -5.99 -4.85
CA MET A 271 7.30 -5.63 -3.73
C MET A 271 8.78 -5.81 -4.09
N ALA A 272 9.13 -6.86 -4.84
CA ALA A 272 10.50 -7.08 -5.28
C ALA A 272 11.00 -5.96 -6.20
N LYS A 273 10.11 -5.39 -7.02
CA LYS A 273 10.42 -4.26 -7.89
C LYS A 273 10.51 -2.91 -7.17
N ASN A 274 9.66 -2.67 -6.17
CA ASN A 274 9.59 -1.36 -5.51
C ASN A 274 10.44 -1.26 -4.22
N LEU A 275 10.59 -2.35 -3.47
CA LEU A 275 11.33 -2.40 -2.21
C LEU A 275 12.70 -3.11 -2.37
N GLY A 276 12.85 -3.95 -3.39
CA GLY A 276 14.07 -4.70 -3.67
C GLY A 276 14.01 -6.14 -3.14
N LYS A 277 14.73 -7.04 -3.84
CA LYS A 277 14.68 -8.49 -3.60
C LYS A 277 15.06 -8.89 -2.16
N ARG A 278 16.07 -8.23 -1.57
CA ARG A 278 16.52 -8.53 -0.19
C ARG A 278 15.42 -8.32 0.85
N ILE A 279 14.67 -7.22 0.74
CA ILE A 279 13.55 -6.92 1.66
C ILE A 279 12.45 -7.98 1.49
N VAL A 280 12.16 -8.38 0.25
CA VAL A 280 11.17 -9.45 -0.02
C VAL A 280 11.58 -10.79 0.56
N THR A 281 12.86 -11.16 0.49
CA THR A 281 13.34 -12.40 1.12
C THR A 281 13.16 -12.37 2.63
N ILE A 282 13.53 -11.26 3.29
CA ILE A 282 13.34 -11.11 4.75
C ILE A 282 11.86 -11.13 5.11
N TYR A 283 11.02 -10.45 4.32
CA TYR A 283 9.57 -10.45 4.46
C TYR A 283 8.99 -11.88 4.43
N LEU A 284 9.30 -12.65 3.38
CA LEU A 284 8.80 -14.02 3.24
C LEU A 284 9.31 -14.94 4.34
N LEU A 285 10.60 -14.86 4.69
CA LEU A 285 11.17 -15.65 5.77
C LEU A 285 10.56 -15.29 7.12
N SER A 286 10.31 -14.00 7.37
CA SER A 286 9.69 -13.56 8.62
C SER A 286 8.28 -14.13 8.76
N ILE A 287 7.45 -14.05 7.72
CA ILE A 287 6.10 -14.63 7.72
C ILE A 287 6.16 -16.14 7.89
N ALA A 288 7.04 -16.83 7.17
CA ALA A 288 7.18 -18.28 7.27
C ALA A 288 7.52 -18.73 8.69
N LEU A 289 8.56 -18.13 9.29
CA LEU A 289 9.02 -18.48 10.62
C LEU A 289 7.99 -18.13 11.70
N SER A 290 7.41 -16.93 11.67
CA SER A 290 6.41 -16.53 12.67
C SER A 290 5.10 -17.27 12.51
N ALA A 291 4.65 -17.58 11.30
CA ALA A 291 3.43 -18.34 11.07
C ALA A 291 3.58 -19.77 11.60
N VAL A 292 4.69 -20.46 11.30
CA VAL A 292 4.94 -21.82 11.81
C VAL A 292 5.07 -21.81 13.34
N PHE A 293 5.79 -20.85 13.90
CA PHE A 293 5.91 -20.71 15.35
C PHE A 293 4.56 -20.46 16.03
N MET A 294 3.76 -19.52 15.50
CA MET A 294 2.42 -19.24 16.03
C MET A 294 1.44 -20.39 15.81
N GLY A 295 1.56 -21.13 14.70
CA GLY A 295 0.77 -22.33 14.44
C GLY A 295 1.09 -23.46 15.43
N TRP A 296 2.38 -23.66 15.72
CA TRP A 296 2.81 -24.59 16.77
C TRP A 296 2.28 -24.18 18.15
N LEU A 297 2.38 -22.90 18.49
CA LEU A 297 1.84 -22.36 19.74
C LEU A 297 0.31 -22.55 19.82
N LEU A 298 -0.41 -22.32 18.73
CA LEU A 298 -1.86 -22.53 18.68
C LEU A 298 -2.22 -24.00 18.86
N ASN A 299 -1.47 -24.94 18.28
CA ASN A 299 -1.70 -26.38 18.49
C ASN A 299 -1.57 -26.76 19.97
N LEU A 300 -0.57 -26.23 20.68
CA LEU A 300 -0.41 -26.44 22.11
C LEU A 300 -1.64 -25.92 22.87
N LEU A 301 -2.03 -24.66 22.63
CA LEU A 301 -3.16 -24.03 23.32
C LEU A 301 -4.50 -24.70 22.98
N TRP A 302 -4.67 -25.16 21.74
CA TRP A 302 -5.87 -25.86 21.31
C TRP A 302 -6.07 -27.16 22.09
N SER A 303 -4.99 -27.90 22.38
CA SER A 303 -5.07 -29.12 23.19
C SER A 303 -5.57 -28.86 24.62
N TYR A 304 -5.30 -27.67 25.18
CA TYR A 304 -5.83 -27.23 26.48
C TYR A 304 -7.27 -26.72 26.39
N PHE A 305 -7.60 -25.97 25.33
CA PHE A 305 -8.93 -25.35 25.16
C PHE A 305 -10.01 -26.34 24.67
N SER A 306 -9.62 -27.40 23.96
CA SER A 306 -10.54 -28.40 23.38
C SER A 306 -11.34 -29.20 24.41
N LYS A 307 -11.01 -29.14 25.70
CA LYS A 307 -11.81 -29.74 26.78
C LYS A 307 -13.03 -28.89 27.20
N ALA A 308 -13.09 -27.61 26.80
CA ALA A 308 -14.03 -26.65 27.39
C ALA A 308 -15.14 -26.13 26.45
N HIS A 309 -14.97 -26.16 25.12
CA HIS A 309 -16.02 -25.66 24.22
C HIS A 309 -15.86 -26.16 22.78
N GLN A 310 -16.70 -27.11 22.39
CA GLN A 310 -17.00 -27.40 20.98
C GLN A 310 -18.50 -27.23 20.78
N GLN A 311 -18.94 -26.03 20.40
CA GLN A 311 -20.10 -25.90 19.53
C GLN A 311 -19.97 -24.65 18.66
N ILE A 312 -20.74 -24.69 17.58
CA ILE A 312 -21.05 -23.63 16.61
C ILE A 312 -19.83 -23.39 15.67
N LEU A 313 -19.91 -23.52 14.34
CA LEU A 313 -20.78 -22.77 13.43
C LEU A 313 -20.74 -23.34 11.99
N ILE A 314 -21.90 -23.33 11.32
CA ILE A 314 -21.98 -23.06 9.88
C ILE A 314 -23.07 -22.02 9.67
N GLY A 315 -22.66 -20.74 9.62
CA GLY A 315 -23.49 -19.64 9.15
C GLY A 315 -23.11 -19.30 7.72
N LYS A 316 -24.02 -19.56 6.77
CA LYS A 316 -23.85 -19.27 5.34
C LYS A 316 -23.88 -17.75 5.11
N SER A 317 -22.76 -17.06 5.30
CA SER A 317 -22.63 -15.63 4.99
C SER A 317 -21.84 -15.46 3.69
N SER A 318 -22.56 -15.38 2.57
CA SER A 318 -22.04 -14.73 1.36
C SER A 318 -21.86 -13.24 1.66
N MET A 319 -20.66 -12.86 2.11
CA MET A 319 -20.38 -11.55 2.70
C MET A 319 -20.49 -10.36 1.73
N LEU A 320 -20.65 -10.59 0.42
CA LEU A 320 -20.96 -9.53 -0.53
C LEU A 320 -22.07 -9.95 -1.51
N PRO A 321 -23.05 -9.07 -1.74
CA PRO A 321 -24.09 -9.34 -2.72
C PRO A 321 -23.51 -9.37 -4.15
N PRO A 322 -24.02 -10.24 -5.04
CA PRO A 322 -23.49 -10.42 -6.39
C PRO A 322 -23.44 -9.13 -7.22
N TRP A 323 -24.42 -8.25 -7.06
CA TRP A 323 -24.48 -6.98 -7.80
C TRP A 323 -23.28 -6.08 -7.50
N LEU A 324 -22.83 -6.05 -6.23
CA LEU A 324 -21.74 -5.17 -5.79
C LEU A 324 -20.37 -5.69 -6.26
N ARG A 325 -20.21 -7.01 -6.34
CA ARG A 325 -19.02 -7.66 -6.92
C ARG A 325 -18.89 -7.31 -8.40
N ILE A 326 -19.98 -7.47 -9.16
CA ILE A 326 -20.00 -7.19 -10.60
C ILE A 326 -19.79 -5.69 -10.87
N SER A 327 -20.46 -4.81 -10.12
CA SER A 327 -20.31 -3.36 -10.30
C SER A 327 -18.87 -2.90 -10.00
N GLY A 328 -18.26 -3.41 -8.92
CA GLY A 328 -16.87 -3.12 -8.59
C GLY A 328 -15.91 -3.58 -9.71
N ALA A 329 -16.14 -4.78 -10.25
CA ALA A 329 -15.36 -5.32 -11.36
C ALA A 329 -15.46 -4.46 -12.62
N VAL A 330 -16.67 -4.05 -13.01
CA VAL A 330 -16.89 -3.19 -14.17
C VAL A 330 -16.19 -1.84 -13.99
N VAL A 331 -16.33 -1.20 -12.83
CA VAL A 331 -15.69 0.09 -12.55
C VAL A 331 -14.16 -0.03 -12.61
N LEU A 332 -13.58 -1.05 -11.95
CA LEU A 332 -12.14 -1.25 -11.98
C LEU A 332 -11.64 -1.56 -13.40
N PHE A 333 -12.37 -2.39 -14.15
CA PHE A 333 -12.04 -2.73 -15.52
C PHE A 333 -12.06 -1.49 -16.42
N VAL A 334 -13.11 -0.66 -16.33
CA VAL A 334 -13.20 0.61 -17.07
C VAL A 334 -12.03 1.53 -16.71
N LEU A 335 -11.70 1.69 -15.43
CA LEU A 335 -10.56 2.52 -15.00
C LEU A 335 -9.22 2.01 -15.54
N VAL A 336 -9.00 0.69 -15.53
CA VAL A 336 -7.80 0.07 -16.10
C VAL A 336 -7.74 0.28 -17.61
N VAL A 337 -8.85 0.07 -18.33
CA VAL A 337 -8.92 0.26 -19.79
C VAL A 337 -8.71 1.72 -20.17
N LEU A 338 -9.36 2.67 -19.49
CA LEU A 338 -9.16 4.12 -19.69
C LEU A 338 -7.70 4.55 -19.46
N ASN A 339 -6.98 3.85 -18.58
CA ASN A 339 -5.57 4.12 -18.32
C ASN A 339 -4.64 3.58 -19.42
N PHE A 340 -5.00 2.45 -20.02
CA PHE A 340 -4.22 1.79 -21.07
C PHE A 340 -4.53 2.31 -22.49
N LEU A 341 -5.72 2.88 -22.70
CA LEU A 341 -6.04 3.53 -23.97
C LEU A 341 -5.06 4.69 -24.21
N PRO A 342 -4.39 4.75 -25.38
CA PRO A 342 -3.50 5.84 -25.71
C PRO A 342 -4.33 7.13 -25.79
N LYS A 343 -4.23 7.98 -24.74
CA LYS A 343 -4.89 9.30 -24.59
C LYS A 343 -5.90 9.60 -25.72
N LEU A 344 -7.09 9.01 -25.65
CA LEU A 344 -8.23 9.59 -26.34
C LEU A 344 -8.35 10.99 -25.78
N LYS A 345 -8.13 11.98 -26.64
CA LYS A 345 -8.03 13.41 -26.34
C LYS A 345 -9.29 13.91 -25.63
N LEU A 346 -9.42 13.65 -24.32
CA LEU A 346 -10.38 14.32 -23.47
C LEU A 346 -9.81 15.71 -23.17
N LYS A 347 -10.12 16.64 -24.09
CA LYS A 347 -10.18 18.08 -23.84
C LYS A 347 -11.12 18.32 -22.66
N LYS A 348 -10.57 18.45 -21.45
CA LYS A 348 -10.94 19.45 -20.43
C LYS A 348 -10.24 19.12 -19.11
N GLY A 349 -9.14 19.81 -18.90
CA GLY A 349 -8.56 20.13 -17.61
C GLY A 349 -7.72 21.37 -17.87
N ILE A 350 -8.10 22.50 -17.27
CA ILE A 350 -7.42 23.79 -17.39
C ILE A 350 -5.91 23.53 -17.27
N LYS A 351 -5.21 23.71 -18.38
CA LYS A 351 -3.75 23.66 -18.42
C LYS A 351 -3.32 25.01 -17.84
N VAL A 352 -3.14 25.08 -16.52
CA VAL A 352 -2.42 26.21 -15.93
C VAL A 352 -1.03 26.15 -16.56
N MET A 353 -0.74 27.11 -17.43
CA MET A 353 0.56 27.19 -18.11
C MET A 353 1.54 27.80 -17.13
N HIS A 354 2.14 26.93 -16.31
CA HIS A 354 3.29 27.26 -15.50
C HIS A 354 4.46 27.60 -16.44
N LYS A 355 4.83 28.88 -16.49
CA LYS A 355 6.07 29.33 -17.13
C LYS A 355 7.13 29.47 -16.05
N LYS A 356 8.31 28.92 -16.34
CA LYS A 356 9.50 29.08 -15.51
C LYS A 356 10.46 30.01 -16.23
N GLU A 357 10.81 31.12 -15.58
CA GLU A 357 11.71 32.12 -16.14
C GLU A 357 12.84 32.44 -15.17
N THR A 358 14.02 32.69 -15.73
CA THR A 358 15.22 33.03 -14.95
C THR A 358 15.61 34.46 -15.23
N ILE A 359 15.52 35.29 -14.20
CA ILE A 359 15.78 36.73 -14.25
C ILE A 359 17.13 37.00 -13.61
N ARG A 360 18.00 37.79 -14.25
CA ARG A 360 19.28 38.19 -13.65
C ARG A 360 19.06 39.46 -12.83
N VAL A 361 19.53 39.44 -11.58
CA VAL A 361 19.28 40.53 -10.62
C VAL A 361 20.62 40.98 -10.01
N GLU A 362 20.94 42.25 -10.17
CA GLU A 362 22.13 42.90 -9.63
C GLU A 362 21.79 43.72 -8.36
N GLY A 363 22.76 43.87 -7.46
CA GLY A 363 22.59 44.55 -6.17
C GLY A 363 22.27 43.65 -4.97
N MET A 364 22.18 42.33 -5.13
CA MET A 364 22.07 41.40 -4.00
C MET A 364 23.44 41.18 -3.35
N VAL A 365 23.56 41.46 -2.04
CA VAL A 365 24.84 41.38 -1.30
C VAL A 365 24.78 40.46 -0.08
N CYS A 366 23.60 40.12 0.43
CA CYS A 366 23.45 39.26 1.59
C CYS A 366 22.13 38.46 1.55
N GLU A 367 21.99 37.50 2.47
CA GLU A 367 20.78 36.68 2.63
C GLU A 367 19.51 37.50 2.95
N HIS A 368 19.65 38.71 3.50
CA HIS A 368 18.51 39.62 3.68
C HIS A 368 17.99 40.15 2.34
N CYS A 369 18.84 40.33 1.34
CA CYS A 369 18.39 40.70 -0.02
C CYS A 369 17.57 39.56 -0.64
N VAL A 370 18.05 38.32 -0.46
CA VAL A 370 17.40 37.09 -0.93
C VAL A 370 16.00 36.98 -0.32
N SER A 371 15.85 37.16 0.99
CA SER A 371 14.54 37.09 1.66
C SER A 371 13.61 38.24 1.26
N THR A 372 14.15 39.45 1.05
CA THR A 372 13.37 40.63 0.62
C THR A 372 12.74 40.42 -0.76
N ILE A 373 13.52 39.91 -1.71
CA ILE A 373 13.04 39.60 -3.07
C ILE A 373 12.05 38.42 -3.05
N THR A 374 12.37 37.36 -2.30
CA THR A 374 11.50 36.19 -2.17
C THR A 374 10.13 36.56 -1.62
N ASN A 375 10.09 37.39 -0.57
CA ASN A 375 8.83 37.83 0.05
C ASN A 375 8.02 38.76 -0.87
N ALA A 376 8.67 39.65 -1.62
CA ALA A 376 8.00 40.53 -2.56
C ALA A 376 7.34 39.73 -3.70
N LEU A 377 8.04 38.76 -4.27
CA LEU A 377 7.51 37.95 -5.36
C LEU A 377 6.45 36.95 -4.89
N ASN A 378 6.58 36.37 -3.69
CA ASN A 378 5.56 35.49 -3.12
C ASN A 378 4.25 36.23 -2.77
N SER A 379 4.28 37.55 -2.62
CA SER A 379 3.07 38.36 -2.41
C SER A 379 2.26 38.62 -3.69
N LEU A 380 2.81 38.31 -4.87
CA LEU A 380 2.12 38.51 -6.15
C LEU A 380 1.13 37.37 -6.41
N GLN A 381 -0.13 37.72 -6.69
CA GLN A 381 -1.14 36.74 -7.08
C GLN A 381 -0.81 36.17 -8.46
N GLY A 382 -0.50 34.87 -8.52
CA GLY A 382 -0.10 34.17 -9.75
C GLY A 382 1.34 33.67 -9.76
N VAL A 383 2.16 34.05 -8.77
CA VAL A 383 3.50 33.47 -8.57
C VAL A 383 3.37 32.22 -7.70
N ASN A 384 3.87 31.08 -8.20
CA ASN A 384 3.78 29.79 -7.53
C ASN A 384 5.05 29.45 -6.76
N ASN A 385 6.22 29.78 -7.33
CA ASN A 385 7.52 29.47 -6.73
C ASN A 385 8.56 30.51 -7.11
N VAL A 386 9.47 30.81 -6.17
CA VAL A 386 10.55 31.79 -6.34
C VAL A 386 11.82 31.20 -5.73
N LEU A 387 12.85 31.06 -6.54
CA LEU A 387 14.18 30.63 -6.12
C LEU A 387 15.17 31.76 -6.39
N VAL A 388 15.69 32.37 -5.33
CA VAL A 388 16.70 33.42 -5.44
C VAL A 388 18.07 32.82 -5.10
N SER A 389 19.02 32.93 -6.03
CA SER A 389 20.41 32.50 -5.83
C SER A 389 21.34 33.70 -5.73
N LEU A 390 21.89 33.92 -4.52
CA LEU A 390 22.89 34.95 -4.28
C LEU A 390 24.19 34.67 -5.04
N LYS A 391 24.59 33.38 -5.10
CA LYS A 391 25.82 32.93 -5.77
C LYS A 391 25.75 33.16 -7.29
N GLU A 392 24.60 32.90 -7.90
CA GLU A 392 24.40 33.01 -9.35
C GLU A 392 23.86 34.38 -9.80
N LYS A 393 23.52 35.27 -8.84
CA LYS A 393 22.85 36.57 -9.08
C LYS A 393 21.59 36.45 -9.95
N ARG A 394 20.77 35.42 -9.67
CA ARG A 394 19.59 35.08 -10.47
C ARG A 394 18.39 34.77 -9.59
N VAL A 395 17.21 35.02 -10.14
CA VAL A 395 15.91 34.70 -9.56
C VAL A 395 15.17 33.82 -10.57
N GLU A 396 14.85 32.59 -10.20
CA GLU A 396 13.95 31.74 -10.97
C GLU A 396 12.54 31.88 -10.43
N VAL A 397 11.57 32.18 -11.30
CA VAL A 397 10.16 32.34 -10.93
C VAL A 397 9.31 31.38 -11.75
N ASP A 398 8.49 30.59 -11.05
CA ASP A 398 7.38 29.83 -11.63
C ASP A 398 6.10 30.65 -11.43
N TYR A 399 5.45 31.03 -12.53
CA TYR A 399 4.24 31.83 -12.48
C TYR A 399 3.20 31.37 -13.50
N ASP A 400 1.94 31.64 -13.15
CA ASP A 400 0.78 31.49 -14.02
C ASP A 400 0.67 32.73 -14.92
N ASP A 401 1.05 32.58 -16.18
CA ASP A 401 1.02 33.62 -17.23
C ASP A 401 -0.40 34.17 -17.48
N SER A 402 -1.43 33.50 -16.94
CA SER A 402 -2.82 33.96 -17.00
C SER A 402 -3.17 34.97 -15.90
N LYS A 403 -2.32 35.12 -14.87
CA LYS A 403 -2.58 35.93 -13.67
C LYS A 403 -1.55 37.02 -13.42
N VAL A 404 -0.30 36.77 -13.79
CA VAL A 404 0.81 37.72 -13.65
C VAL A 404 1.74 37.61 -14.84
N ASP A 405 2.21 38.73 -15.36
CA ASP A 405 3.14 38.78 -16.47
C ASP A 405 4.58 38.98 -15.97
N LEU A 406 5.55 38.62 -16.82
CA LEU A 406 6.97 38.80 -16.53
C LEU A 406 7.32 40.27 -16.23
N GLY A 407 6.64 41.24 -16.86
CA GLY A 407 6.86 42.67 -16.65
C GLY A 407 6.63 43.08 -15.21
N ARG A 408 5.48 42.69 -14.64
CA ARG A 408 5.11 42.98 -13.24
C ARG A 408 5.99 42.27 -12.22
N ILE A 409 6.50 41.07 -12.57
CA ILE A 409 7.51 40.37 -11.76
C ILE A 409 8.82 41.16 -11.71
N LYS A 410 9.32 41.64 -12.85
CA LYS A 410 10.53 42.46 -12.92
C LYS A 410 10.35 43.80 -12.19
N GLU A 411 9.21 44.45 -12.37
CA GLU A 411 8.87 45.71 -11.68
C GLU A 411 8.85 45.55 -10.16
N SER A 412 8.29 44.46 -9.65
CA SER A 412 8.30 44.15 -8.21
C SER A 412 9.71 43.98 -7.63
N ILE A 413 10.67 43.52 -8.43
CA ILE A 413 12.08 43.41 -8.03
C ILE A 413 12.73 44.80 -8.05
N SER A 414 12.50 45.58 -9.10
CA SER A 414 13.03 46.94 -9.23
C SER A 414 12.48 47.92 -8.21
N ALA A 415 11.22 47.78 -7.80
CA ALA A 415 10.60 48.57 -6.73
C ALA A 415 11.28 48.36 -5.35
N ARG A 416 12.06 47.28 -5.17
CA ARG A 416 12.87 47.04 -3.97
C ARG A 416 14.33 47.52 -4.11
N GLY A 417 14.64 48.25 -5.17
CA GLY A 417 15.95 48.86 -5.40
C GLY A 417 16.97 47.95 -6.07
N TYR A 418 16.53 46.86 -6.73
CA TYR A 418 17.41 45.93 -7.44
C TYR A 418 17.35 46.12 -8.96
N GLU A 419 18.49 46.02 -9.62
CA GLU A 419 18.57 46.15 -11.08
C GLU A 419 18.30 44.80 -11.75
N VAL A 420 17.42 44.78 -12.74
CA VAL A 420 16.97 43.56 -13.43
C VAL A 420 17.46 43.57 -14.88
N LYS A 421 18.18 42.52 -15.30
CA LYS A 421 18.67 42.33 -16.68
C LYS A 421 17.92 41.22 -17.40
#